data_AF-A0A957AAD3-F1
#
_entry.id   AF-A0A957AAD3-F1
#
_cell.length_a   1.000
_cell.length_b   1.000
_cell.length_c   1.000
_cell.angle_alpha   90.00
_cell.angle_beta   90.00
_cell.angle_gamma   90.00
#
_symmetry.space_group_name_H-M   'P 1'
#
loop_
_entity.id
_entity.type
_entity.pdbx_description
1 polymer ?
#
loop_
_entity_poly.entity_id
_entity_poly.type
_entity_poly.pdbx_seq_one_letter_code
_entity_poly.pdbx_strand_id
1 'polypeptide(L)'
;VGLGARNADANQENRALLLSKKARADSDPVLEILTNDVIRVAHGATAGPVDEEQLYYLESRGIPRTAAEDLLVRAFLGQVLDRVPDDGLREQLETIVEAKLAGSVS
;
A
#
# COMPACT_ATOMS: atom_id res chain seq x y z
N VAL A 1 -20.97 -1.26 9.65
CA VAL A 1 -22.20 -1.36 8.82
C VAL A 1 -23.42 -1.22 9.73
N GLY A 2 -24.18 -0.14 9.57
CA GLY A 2 -25.30 0.19 10.46
C GLY A 2 -26.59 -0.58 10.17
N LEU A 3 -27.53 -0.56 11.13
CA LEU A 3 -28.81 -1.30 11.10
C LEU A 3 -29.67 -1.08 9.84
N GLY A 4 -29.56 0.11 9.20
CA GLY A 4 -30.33 0.45 7.99
C GLY A 4 -29.58 0.27 6.67
N ALA A 5 -28.33 -0.19 6.69
CA ALA A 5 -27.49 -0.32 5.51
C ALA A 5 -27.79 -1.64 4.78
N ARG A 6 -28.89 -1.67 4.02
CA ARG A 6 -29.30 -2.82 3.21
C ARG A 6 -28.38 -3.00 2.00
N ASN A 7 -28.13 -4.24 1.60
CA ASN A 7 -27.26 -4.59 0.47
C ASN A 7 -25.85 -3.98 0.55
N ALA A 8 -25.31 -3.75 1.75
CA ALA A 8 -23.98 -3.16 1.87
C ALA A 8 -22.91 -4.11 1.30
N ASP A 9 -22.02 -3.58 0.44
CA ASP A 9 -20.77 -4.21 0.01
C ASP A 9 -19.61 -3.33 0.48
N ALA A 10 -18.78 -3.86 1.36
CA ALA A 10 -17.65 -3.14 1.96
C ALA A 10 -16.38 -4.01 1.89
N ASN A 11 -15.27 -3.38 1.50
CA ASN A 11 -13.97 -4.02 1.48
C ASN A 11 -12.92 -3.07 2.09
N GLN A 12 -12.15 -3.59 3.04
CA GLN A 12 -11.04 -2.87 3.66
C GLN A 12 -9.72 -3.60 3.40
N GLU A 13 -8.74 -2.90 2.85
CA GLU A 13 -7.43 -3.49 2.56
C GLU A 13 -6.32 -2.64 3.17
N ASN A 14 -5.41 -3.28 3.90
CA ASN A 14 -4.17 -2.69 4.40
C ASN A 14 -2.99 -3.45 3.80
N ARG A 15 -2.12 -2.74 3.09
CA ARG A 15 -0.85 -3.28 2.59
C ARG A 15 0.28 -2.42 3.14
N ALA A 16 1.25 -3.06 3.79
CA ALA A 16 2.41 -2.40 4.37
C ALA A 16 3.70 -2.97 3.77
N LEU A 17 4.56 -2.08 3.25
CA LEU A 17 5.88 -2.43 2.76
C LEU A 17 6.94 -2.08 3.81
N LEU A 18 7.72 -3.07 4.23
CA LEU A 18 8.76 -2.93 5.24
C LEU A 18 10.11 -2.62 4.56
N LEU A 19 10.58 -1.39 4.72
CA LEU A 19 11.78 -0.89 4.03
C LEU A 19 13.10 -1.20 4.76
N SER A 20 13.07 -1.80 5.95
CA SER A 20 14.27 -2.20 6.67
C SER A 20 14.01 -3.39 7.60
N LYS A 21 15.08 -4.08 8.03
CA LYS A 21 15.00 -5.21 8.97
C LYS A 21 14.44 -4.83 10.35
N LYS A 22 14.47 -3.54 10.71
CA LYS A 22 13.93 -3.02 11.98
C LYS A 22 12.53 -2.43 11.81
N ALA A 23 12.03 -2.33 10.58
CA ALA A 23 10.70 -1.80 10.31
C ALA A 23 9.64 -2.77 10.84
N ARG A 24 8.57 -2.20 11.36
CA ARG A 24 7.41 -2.93 11.88
C ARG A 24 6.15 -2.24 11.38
N ALA A 25 5.16 -3.03 11.00
CA ALA A 25 3.82 -2.57 10.70
C ALA A 25 2.84 -3.34 11.58
N ASP A 26 2.04 -2.61 12.36
CA ASP A 26 0.97 -3.17 13.17
C ASP A 26 -0.36 -2.77 12.52
N SER A 27 -1.25 -3.74 12.31
CA SER A 27 -2.57 -3.52 11.72
C SER A 27 -3.62 -4.19 12.59
N ASP A 28 -4.54 -3.40 13.14
CA ASP A 28 -5.69 -3.86 13.91
C ASP A 28 -7.00 -3.46 13.19
N PRO A 29 -7.39 -4.19 12.14
CA PRO A 29 -8.56 -3.83 11.35
C PRO A 29 -9.85 -4.17 12.12
N VAL A 30 -10.61 -3.15 12.50
CA VAL A 30 -11.90 -3.31 13.19
C VAL A 30 -13.06 -3.14 12.21
N LEU A 31 -13.99 -4.10 12.21
CA LEU A 31 -15.26 -4.02 11.50
C LEU A 31 -16.42 -4.29 12.46
N GLU A 32 -17.31 -3.31 12.61
CA GLU A 32 -18.56 -3.49 13.36
C GLU A 32 -19.71 -3.67 12.38
N ILE A 33 -20.40 -4.81 12.43
CA ILE A 33 -21.53 -5.14 11.54
C ILE A 33 -22.78 -5.31 12.42
N LEU A 34 -23.73 -4.38 12.29
CA LEU A 34 -24.95 -4.33 13.10
C LEU A 34 -26.18 -4.88 12.36
N THR A 35 -26.03 -5.34 11.12
CA THR A 35 -27.12 -5.84 10.28
C THR A 35 -26.73 -7.11 9.54
N ASN A 36 -27.71 -7.98 9.28
CA ASN A 36 -27.53 -9.18 8.47
C ASN A 36 -27.85 -8.94 6.98
N ASP A 37 -28.35 -7.75 6.63
CA ASP A 37 -28.66 -7.35 5.26
C ASP A 37 -27.42 -6.76 4.58
N VAL A 38 -26.41 -7.61 4.38
CA VAL A 38 -25.14 -7.27 3.70
C VAL A 38 -24.90 -8.23 2.56
N ILE A 39 -24.40 -7.73 1.43
CA ILE A 39 -23.97 -8.57 0.30
C ILE A 39 -22.62 -9.19 0.62
N ARG A 40 -21.67 -8.35 1.06
CA ARG A 40 -20.30 -8.77 1.38
C ARG A 40 -19.63 -7.76 2.30
N VAL A 41 -18.89 -8.27 3.28
CA VAL A 41 -17.94 -7.47 4.05
C VAL A 41 -16.64 -8.25 4.10
N ALA A 42 -15.55 -7.66 3.64
CA ALA A 42 -14.22 -8.28 3.63
C ALA A 42 -13.17 -7.33 4.22
N HIS A 43 -12.17 -7.92 4.86
CA HIS A 43 -10.94 -7.20 5.23
C HIS A 43 -9.71 -8.05 4.95
N GLY A 44 -8.61 -7.40 4.57
CA GLY A 44 -7.32 -8.04 4.36
C GLY A 44 -6.20 -7.13 4.83
N ALA A 45 -5.20 -7.71 5.50
CA ALA A 45 -3.99 -7.01 5.90
C ALA A 45 -2.76 -7.83 5.46
N THR A 46 -1.81 -7.18 4.81
CA THR A 46 -0.53 -7.78 4.41
C THR A 46 0.61 -6.87 4.84
N ALA A 47 1.69 -7.46 5.34
CA ALA A 47 2.91 -6.74 5.68
C ALA A 47 4.11 -7.60 5.28
N GLY A 48 5.05 -7.02 4.56
CA GLY A 48 6.23 -7.74 4.09
C GLY A 48 7.29 -6.81 3.52
N PRO A 49 8.52 -7.31 3.31
CA PRO A 49 9.53 -6.58 2.56
C PRO A 49 9.15 -6.48 1.08
N VAL A 50 10.03 -5.83 0.30
CA VAL A 50 9.98 -5.89 -1.16
C VAL A 50 10.02 -7.36 -1.61
N ASP A 51 9.22 -7.69 -2.63
CA ASP A 51 9.14 -9.03 -3.20
C ASP A 51 10.48 -9.42 -3.85
N GLU A 52 11.14 -10.45 -3.30
CA GLU A 52 12.45 -10.91 -3.77
C GLU A 52 12.40 -11.51 -5.19
N GLU A 53 11.26 -12.07 -5.63
CA GLU A 53 11.11 -12.58 -7.00
C GLU A 53 11.03 -11.42 -7.99
N GLN A 54 10.26 -10.38 -7.67
CA GLN A 54 10.21 -9.16 -8.47
C GLN A 54 11.57 -8.45 -8.52
N LEU A 55 12.27 -8.42 -7.39
CA LEU A 55 13.59 -7.83 -7.30
C LEU A 55 14.61 -8.60 -8.15
N TYR A 56 14.66 -9.91 -8.00
CA TYR A 56 15.51 -10.79 -8.81
C TYR A 56 15.20 -10.66 -10.30
N TYR A 57 13.92 -10.52 -10.67
CA TYR A 57 13.52 -10.29 -12.05
C TYR A 57 14.13 -9.00 -12.61
N LEU A 58 14.04 -7.88 -11.89
CA LEU A 58 14.63 -6.61 -12.30
C LEU A 58 16.17 -6.69 -12.35
N GLU A 59 16.80 -7.35 -11.37
CA GLU A 59 18.25 -7.59 -11.37
C GLU A 59 18.69 -8.41 -12.60
N SER A 60 17.92 -9.43 -13.00
CA SER A 60 18.19 -10.23 -14.20
C SER A 60 18.14 -9.42 -15.50
N ARG A 61 17.47 -8.26 -15.49
CA ARG A 61 17.42 -7.30 -16.60
C ARG A 61 18.55 -6.27 -16.56
N GLY A 62 19.49 -6.42 -15.63
CA GLY A 62 20.65 -5.54 -15.47
C GLY A 62 20.38 -4.29 -14.63
N ILE A 63 19.24 -4.22 -13.94
CA ILE A 63 18.92 -3.12 -13.03
C ILE A 63 19.65 -3.37 -11.69
N PRO A 64 20.47 -2.44 -11.19
CA PRO A 64 21.11 -2.61 -9.88
C PRO A 64 20.09 -2.80 -8.77
N ARG A 65 20.38 -3.66 -7.80
CA ARG A 65 19.46 -3.97 -6.69
C ARG A 65 18.84 -2.75 -6.03
N THR A 66 19.65 -1.73 -5.73
CA THR A 66 19.18 -0.49 -5.09
C THR A 66 18.19 0.28 -5.96
N ALA A 67 18.42 0.34 -7.28
CA ALA A 67 17.49 0.95 -8.22
C ALA A 67 16.22 0.12 -8.40
N ALA A 68 16.34 -1.21 -8.36
CA ALA A 68 15.19 -2.11 -8.44
C ALA A 68 14.31 -2.03 -7.18
N GLU A 69 14.92 -1.95 -5.99
CA GLU A 69 14.21 -1.70 -4.73
C GLU A 69 13.46 -0.36 -4.79
N ASP A 70 14.12 0.72 -5.21
CA ASP A 70 13.49 2.04 -5.34
C ASP A 70 12.32 2.03 -6.33
N LEU A 71 12.48 1.37 -7.49
CA LEU A 71 11.40 1.20 -8.47
C LEU A 71 10.19 0.46 -7.88
N LEU A 72 10.41 -0.62 -7.13
CA LEU A 72 9.33 -1.40 -6.52
C LEU A 72 8.63 -0.63 -5.41
N VAL A 73 9.37 0.12 -4.59
CA VAL A 73 8.80 0.99 -3.55
C VAL A 73 7.96 2.10 -4.17
N ARG A 74 8.47 2.78 -5.20
CA ARG A 74 7.72 3.81 -5.93
C ARG A 74 6.46 3.24 -6.59
N ALA A 75 6.57 2.08 -7.23
CA ALA A 75 5.42 1.39 -7.84
C ALA A 75 4.34 1.03 -6.80
N PHE A 76 4.75 0.60 -5.61
CA PHE A 76 3.84 0.31 -4.51
C PHE A 76 3.08 1.56 -4.04
N LEU A 77 3.78 2.68 -3.85
CA LEU A 77 3.18 3.95 -3.40
C LEU A 77 2.35 4.62 -4.50
N GLY A 78 2.78 4.50 -5.76
CA GLY A 78 2.09 5.04 -6.94
C GLY A 78 0.65 4.56 -7.05
N GLN A 79 0.36 3.30 -6.74
CA GLN A 79 -1.02 2.77 -6.74
C GLN A 79 -1.99 3.55 -5.83
N VAL A 80 -1.49 4.16 -4.76
CA VAL A 80 -2.29 4.98 -3.85
C VAL A 80 -2.39 6.42 -4.38
N LEU A 81 -1.29 6.97 -4.90
CA LEU A 81 -1.24 8.32 -5.45
C LEU A 81 -2.08 8.46 -6.73
N ASP A 82 -2.12 7.44 -7.58
CA ASP A 82 -2.93 7.39 -8.80
C ASP A 82 -4.43 7.49 -8.53
N ARG A 83 -4.88 7.20 -7.30
CA ARG A 83 -6.28 7.35 -6.88
C ARG A 83 -6.66 8.78 -6.52
N VAL A 84 -5.69 9.68 -6.36
CA VAL A 84 -5.93 11.10 -6.09
C VAL A 84 -6.36 11.75 -7.42
N PRO A 85 -7.59 12.26 -7.54
CA PRO A 85 -8.10 12.76 -8.83
C PRO A 85 -7.57 14.15 -9.20
N ASP A 86 -7.15 14.94 -8.22
CA ASP A 86 -6.59 16.28 -8.43
C ASP A 86 -5.10 16.17 -8.74
N ASP A 87 -4.71 16.58 -9.95
CA ASP A 87 -3.34 16.43 -10.43
C ASP A 87 -2.34 17.29 -9.65
N GLY A 88 -2.74 18.50 -9.23
CA GLY A 88 -1.90 19.39 -8.44
C GLY A 88 -1.59 18.83 -7.05
N LEU A 89 -2.60 18.25 -6.40
CA LEU A 89 -2.44 17.54 -5.13
C LEU A 89 -1.60 16.27 -5.31
N ARG A 90 -1.79 15.51 -6.39
CA ARG A 90 -0.99 14.31 -6.68
C ARG A 90 0.50 14.67 -6.79
N GLU A 91 0.85 15.68 -7.57
CA GLU A 91 2.24 16.13 -7.76
C GLU A 91 2.88 16.61 -6.45
N GLN A 92 2.12 17.32 -5.61
CA GLN A 92 2.58 17.72 -4.27
C GLN A 92 2.85 16.50 -3.37
N LEU A 93 1.96 15.51 -3.38
CA LEU A 93 2.13 14.28 -2.59
C LEU A 93 3.32 13.45 -3.08
N GLU A 94 3.51 13.34 -4.40
CA GLU A 94 4.67 12.70 -5.00
C GLU A 94 5.97 13.35 -4.52
N THR A 95 6.05 14.68 -4.56
CA THR A 95 7.22 15.43 -4.06
C THR A 95 7.53 15.13 -2.59
N ILE A 96 6.49 15.07 -1.74
CA ILE A 96 6.64 14.75 -0.31
C ILE A 96 7.12 13.31 -0.10
N VAL A 97 6.58 12.36 -0.87
CA VAL A 97 6.97 10.96 -0.83
C VAL A 97 8.43 10.80 -1.24
N GLU A 98 8.84 11.41 -2.35
CA GLU A 98 10.22 11.40 -2.84
C GLU A 98 11.20 11.92 -1.79
N ALA A 99 10.88 13.06 -1.16
CA ALA A 99 11.71 13.63 -0.10
C ALA A 99 11.85 12.68 1.11
N LYS A 100 10.79 11.95 1.46
CA LYS A 100 10.83 10.96 2.55
C LYS A 100 11.65 9.74 2.18
N LEU A 101 11.54 9.24 0.96
CA LEU A 101 12.31 8.08 0.48
C LEU A 101 13.81 8.39 0.47
N ALA A 102 14.20 9.56 -0.03
CA ALA A 102 15.59 10.01 -0.03
C ALA A 102 16.22 10.08 1.38
N GLY A 103 15.42 10.32 2.42
CA GLY A 103 15.88 10.34 3.82
C GLY A 103 15.78 9.00 4.56
N SER A 104 15.12 7.99 3.99
CA SER A 104 14.80 6.72 4.65
C SER A 104 15.62 5.54 4.14
N VAL A 105 16.26 5.65 2.97
CA VAL A 105 17.20 4.67 2.42
C VAL A 105 18.61 5.00 2.96
N SER A 106 18.91 4.47 4.15
CA SER A 106 20.23 4.56 4.81
C SER A 106 20.56 3.25 5.51
#